data_AF-A0A348NTN2-F1
#
_entry.id   AF-A0A348NTN2-F1
#
_cell.length_a   1.000
_cell.length_b   1.000
_cell.length_c   1.000
_cell.angle_alpha   90.00
_cell.angle_beta   90.00
_cell.angle_gamma   90.00
#
_symmetry.space_group_name_H-M   'P 1'
#
loop_
_entity.id
_entity.type
_entity.pdbx_description
1 polymer ?
#
loop_
_entity_poly.entity_id
_entity_poly.type
_entity_poly.pdbx_seq_one_letter_code
_entity_poly.pdbx_strand_id
1 'polypeptide(L)' 'GIVGALDTLGATASKPLVVRLDGNRVEEGRAILRDYAHPLVTLAETMDEGADKAAELANV' A
#
# COMPACT_ATOMS: atom_id res chain seq x y z
N GLY A 1 -2.23 12.11 -0.46
CA GLY A 1 -2.62 10.68 -0.36
C GLY A 1 -1.39 9.82 -0.50
N ILE A 2 -1.53 8.49 -0.44
CA ILE A 2 -0.40 7.54 -0.46
C ILE A 2 0.49 7.75 -1.70
N VAL A 3 -0.10 7.86 -2.89
CA VAL A 3 0.61 8.12 -4.17
C VAL A 3 1.48 9.37 -4.08
N GLY A 4 0.88 10.53 -3.82
CA GLY A 4 1.64 11.78 -3.75
C GLY A 4 2.70 11.82 -2.63
N ALA A 5 2.51 11.07 -1.54
CA ALA A 5 3.53 10.94 -0.50
C ALA A 5 4.73 10.14 -1.01
N LEU A 6 4.49 9.04 -1.73
CA LEU A 6 5.55 8.24 -2.35
C LEU A 6 6.25 9.01 -3.47
N ASP A 7 5.53 9.78 -4.29
CA ASP A 7 6.14 10.67 -5.28
C ASP A 7 7.06 11.71 -4.63
N THR A 8 6.63 12.27 -3.50
CA THR A 8 7.42 13.27 -2.75
C THR A 8 8.68 12.65 -2.14
N LEU A 9 8.56 11.44 -1.60
CA LEU A 9 9.70 10.71 -1.02
C LEU A 9 10.66 10.20 -2.09
N GLY A 10 10.16 9.81 -3.26
CA GLY A 10 10.93 9.27 -4.36
C GLY A 10 11.88 8.16 -3.89
N ALA A 11 13.16 8.29 -4.22
CA ALA A 11 14.18 7.30 -3.88
C ALA A 11 14.47 7.14 -2.38
N THR A 12 13.97 8.06 -1.53
CA THR A 12 14.14 7.94 -0.07
C THR A 12 13.12 6.99 0.56
N ALA A 13 12.07 6.62 -0.17
CA ALA A 13 11.14 5.59 0.27
C ALA A 13 11.83 4.23 0.18
N SER A 14 12.01 3.58 1.34
CA SER A 14 12.68 2.28 1.44
C SER A 14 11.86 1.22 2.16
N LYS A 15 10.79 1.63 2.86
CA LYS A 15 9.98 0.72 3.67
C LYS A 15 8.80 0.19 2.86
N PRO A 16 8.51 -1.13 2.93
CA PRO A 16 7.31 -1.69 2.36
C PRO A 16 6.07 -1.14 3.07
N LEU A 17 4.99 -0.94 2.31
CA LEU A 17 3.72 -0.40 2.77
C LEU A 17 2.60 -1.38 2.42
N VAL A 18 1.98 -1.94 3.46
CA VAL A 18 0.76 -2.74 3.29
C VAL A 18 -0.45 -1.84 3.50
N VAL A 19 -1.33 -1.80 2.50
CA VAL A 19 -2.47 -0.89 2.46
C VAL A 19 -3.76 -1.68 2.32
N ARG A 20 -4.59 -1.62 3.36
CA ARG A 20 -5.99 -2.05 3.32
C ARG A 20 -6.88 -0.81 3.33
N LEU A 21 -7.67 -0.64 2.27
CA LEU A 21 -8.64 0.46 2.18
C LEU A 21 -10.00 0.00 2.72
N ASP A 22 -10.65 0.84 3.51
CA ASP A 22 -11.98 0.61 4.07
C ASP A 22 -12.80 1.90 4.00
N GLY A 23 -14.12 1.78 3.95
CA GLY A 23 -15.05 2.90 3.87
C GLY A 23 -15.57 3.20 2.46
N ASN A 24 -15.82 4.49 2.18
CA ASN A 24 -16.48 4.90 0.94
C ASN A 24 -15.50 4.92 -0.24
N ARG A 25 -15.96 4.50 -1.43
CA ARG A 25 -15.19 4.51 -2.69
C ARG A 25 -13.87 3.72 -2.62
N VAL A 26 -13.87 2.62 -1.86
CA VAL A 26 -12.71 1.71 -1.76
C VAL A 26 -12.25 1.20 -3.11
N GLU A 27 -13.17 0.81 -4.00
CA GLU A 27 -12.81 0.31 -5.33
C GLU A 27 -12.05 1.34 -6.17
N GLU A 28 -12.46 2.61 -6.11
CA GLU A 28 -11.75 3.71 -6.78
C GLU A 28 -10.35 3.90 -6.19
N GLY A 29 -10.23 3.92 -4.86
CA GLY A 29 -8.94 4.01 -4.19
C GLY A 29 -8.00 2.84 -4.51
N ARG A 30 -8.55 1.61 -4.62
CA ARG A 30 -7.80 0.42 -5.01
C ARG A 30 -7.37 0.49 -6.48
N ALA A 31 -8.22 1.00 -7.37
CA ALA A 31 -7.86 1.22 -8.78
C ALA A 31 -6.68 2.20 -8.89
N ILE A 32 -6.75 3.34 -8.21
CA ILE A 32 -5.66 4.34 -8.19
C ILE A 32 -4.33 3.72 -7.72
N LEU A 33 -4.36 2.93 -6.65
CA LEU A 33 -3.13 2.30 -6.13
C LEU A 33 -2.61 1.17 -7.04
N ARG A 34 -3.49 0.44 -7.73
CA ARG A 34 -3.10 -0.54 -8.75
C ARG A 34 -2.47 0.11 -9.96
N ASP A 35 -3.06 1.21 -10.45
CA ASP A 35 -2.54 1.97 -11.60
C ASP A 35 -1.20 2.63 -11.28
N TYR A 36 -1.01 3.07 -10.04
CA TYR A 36 0.28 3.60 -9.58
C TYR A 36 1.38 2.52 -9.55
N ALA A 37 1.02 1.24 -9.39
CA ALA A 37 1.90 0.07 -9.54
C ALA A 37 3.27 0.17 -8.83
N HIS A 38 3.31 0.82 -7.66
CA HIS A 38 4.57 1.10 -6.97
C HIS A 38 5.11 -0.13 -6.23
N PRO A 39 6.41 -0.47 -6.39
CA PRO A 39 6.98 -1.73 -5.89
C PRO A 39 6.93 -1.88 -4.37
N LEU A 40 6.92 -0.76 -3.63
CA LEU A 40 6.80 -0.78 -2.16
C LEU A 40 5.37 -0.88 -1.66
N VAL A 41 4.35 -0.88 -2.52
CA VAL A 41 2.94 -0.88 -2.10
C VAL A 41 2.31 -2.25 -2.35
N THR A 42 1.81 -2.86 -1.29
CA THR A 42 1.06 -4.11 -1.34
C THR A 42 -0.36 -3.87 -0.85
N LEU A 43 -1.34 -4.19 -1.69
CA LEU A 43 -2.74 -4.12 -1.31
C LEU A 43 -3.17 -5.36 -0.51
N ALA A 44 -3.96 -5.14 0.52
CA ALA A 44 -4.65 -6.18 1.28
C ALA A 44 -6.17 -5.96 1.21
N GLU A 45 -6.92 -7.05 1.13
CA GLU A 45 -8.38 -7.05 1.05
C GLU A 45 -9.00 -7.09 2.44
N THR A 46 -8.40 -7.84 3.35
CA THR A 46 -8.86 -7.99 4.73
C THR A 46 -7.87 -7.40 5.72
N MET A 47 -8.32 -7.19 6.96
CA MET A 47 -7.46 -6.75 8.05
C MET A 47 -6.39 -7.81 8.37
N ASP A 48 -6.78 -9.08 8.43
CA ASP A 48 -5.90 -10.20 8.75
C ASP A 48 -4.80 -10.38 7.68
N GLU A 49 -5.19 -10.36 6.40
CA GLU A 49 -4.23 -10.42 5.29
C GLU A 49 -3.25 -9.24 5.34
N GLY A 50 -3.73 -8.05 5.73
CA GLY A 50 -2.89 -6.88 5.91
C GLY A 50 -1.84 -7.07 7.01
N ALA A 51 -2.23 -7.70 8.13
CA ALA A 51 -1.33 -8.00 9.23
C ALA A 51 -0.28 -9.04 8.84
N ASP A 52 -0.69 -10.13 8.21
CA ASP A 52 0.20 -11.22 7.79
C ASP A 52 1.27 -10.71 6.81
N LYS A 53 0.85 -10.00 5.76
CA LYS A 53 1.78 -9.40 4.78
C LYS A 53 2.72 -8.39 5.42
N ALA A 54 2.23 -7.59 6.38
CA ALA A 54 3.08 -6.63 7.06
C ALA A 54 4.15 -7.32 7.89
N ALA A 55 3.82 -8.44 8.56
CA ALA A 55 4.77 -9.24 9.31
C ALA A 55 5.80 -9.92 8.40
N GLU A 56 5.38 -10.45 7.25
CA GLU A 56 6.29 -11.02 6.24
C GLU A 56 7.30 -9.98 5.74
N LEU A 57 6.82 -8.77 5.42
CA LEU A 57 7.63 -7.69 4.87
C LEU A 57 8.47 -6.93 5.90
N ALA A 58 8.21 -7.12 7.20
CA ALA A 58 9.00 -6.50 8.26
C ALA A 58 10.26 -7.31 8.63
N ASN A 59 10.33 -8.58 8.20
CA ASN A 59 11.43 -9.50 8.50
C ASN A 59 12.49 -9.58 7.39
N VAL A 60 12.44 -8.69 6.40
CA VAL A 60 13.42 -8.58 5.30
C VAL A 60 14.37 -7.40 5.48
#